data_AF-A0A350PIN6-F1
#
_entry.id   AF-A0A350PIN6-F1
#
_cell.length_a   1.000
_cell.length_b   1.000
_cell.length_c   1.000
_cell.angle_alpha   90.00
_cell.angle_beta   90.00
_cell.angle_gamma   90.00
#
_symmetry.space_group_name_H-M   'P 1'
#
loop_
_entity.id
_entity.type
_entity.pdbx_description
1 polymer ?
#
loop_
_entity_poly.entity_id
_entity_poly.type
_entity_poly.pdbx_seq_one_letter_code
_entity_poly.pdbx_strand_id
1 'polypeptide(L)'
;QDLVRKVPVPETVLDYTVRLVGCTRPDSENAPEFIKKYLSWGAGPRASQYLILGGKARALSEGRFNVTIDDIDALAVPVLRH
;
A
#
# COMPACT_ATOMS: atom_id res chain seq x y z
N GLN A 1 -3.28 10.78 17.32
CA GLN A 1 -3.23 10.23 15.94
C GLN A 1 -3.28 11.32 14.86
N ASP A 2 -3.55 12.58 15.19
CA ASP A 2 -3.84 13.60 14.17
C ASP A 2 -2.63 14.08 13.38
N LEU A 3 -1.43 14.01 13.97
CA LEU A 3 -0.19 14.36 13.27
C LEU A 3 0.09 13.44 12.07
N VAL A 4 -0.11 12.13 12.25
CA VAL A 4 0.08 11.14 11.18
C VAL A 4 -0.83 11.45 9.99
N ARG A 5 -2.09 11.80 10.22
CA ARG A 5 -3.04 12.07 9.13
C ARG A 5 -2.65 13.28 8.27
N LYS A 6 -1.94 14.26 8.84
CA LYS A 6 -1.49 15.48 8.17
C LYS A 6 -0.28 15.31 7.27
N VAL A 7 0.42 14.17 7.34
CA VAL A 7 1.57 13.90 6.46
C VAL A 7 1.08 13.84 5.01
N PRO A 8 1.67 14.65 4.11
CA PRO A 8 1.33 14.62 2.69
C PRO A 8 1.76 13.30 2.05
N VAL A 9 0.98 12.86 1.09
CA VAL A 9 1.28 11.68 0.26
C VAL A 9 1.41 12.18 -1.17
N PRO A 10 2.58 12.01 -1.81
CA PRO A 10 2.71 12.28 -3.24
C PRO A 10 1.73 11.44 -4.07
N GLU A 11 1.18 12.01 -5.14
CA GLU A 11 0.27 11.30 -6.06
C GLU A 11 0.90 10.03 -6.61
N THR A 12 2.20 10.07 -6.94
CA THR A 12 2.97 8.90 -7.40
C THR A 12 2.98 7.74 -6.40
N VAL A 13 3.04 8.05 -5.09
CA VAL A 13 3.01 7.04 -4.02
C VAL A 13 1.60 6.48 -3.85
N LEU A 14 0.58 7.32 -4.01
CA LEU A 14 -0.82 6.90 -3.96
C LEU A 14 -1.13 5.94 -5.12
N ASP A 15 -0.78 6.32 -6.35
CA ASP A 15 -0.96 5.50 -7.55
C ASP A 15 -0.20 4.18 -7.45
N TYR A 16 1.05 4.23 -6.96
CA TYR A 16 1.83 3.03 -6.68
C TYR A 16 1.10 2.09 -5.71
N THR A 17 0.57 2.64 -4.61
CA THR A 17 -0.13 1.86 -3.58
C THR A 17 -1.41 1.22 -4.13
N VAL A 18 -2.20 1.97 -4.91
CA VAL A 18 -3.42 1.45 -5.52
C VAL A 18 -3.11 0.36 -6.54
N ARG A 19 -2.08 0.58 -7.38
CA ARG A 19 -1.63 -0.41 -8.36
C ARG A 19 -1.12 -1.69 -7.68
N LEU A 20 -0.28 -1.57 -6.65
CA LEU A 20 0.22 -2.71 -5.88
C LEU A 20 -0.92 -3.56 -5.32
N VAL A 21 -1.91 -2.91 -4.68
CA VAL A 21 -3.09 -3.60 -4.14
C VAL A 21 -3.92 -4.21 -5.27
N GLY A 22 -4.09 -3.51 -6.39
CA GLY A 22 -4.78 -4.02 -7.58
C GLY A 22 -4.15 -5.29 -8.16
N CYS A 23 -2.82 -5.37 -8.19
CA CYS A 23 -2.09 -6.55 -8.68
C CYS A 23 -2.29 -7.80 -7.83
N THR A 24 -2.84 -7.68 -6.61
CA THR A 24 -3.20 -8.85 -5.78
C THR A 24 -4.55 -9.47 -6.17
N ARG A 25 -5.30 -8.84 -7.07
CA ARG A 25 -6.65 -9.27 -7.46
C ARG A 25 -6.60 -10.18 -8.70
N PRO A 26 -7.10 -11.42 -8.63
CA PRO A 26 -7.06 -12.38 -9.75
C PRO A 26 -7.74 -11.90 -11.04
N ASP A 27 -8.72 -11.01 -10.93
CA ASP A 27 -9.46 -10.42 -12.04
C ASP A 27 -8.79 -9.18 -12.66
N SER A 28 -7.69 -8.70 -12.07
CA SER A 28 -6.94 -7.57 -12.62
C SER A 28 -6.11 -7.98 -13.83
N GLU A 29 -6.15 -7.18 -14.90
CA GLU A 29 -5.29 -7.35 -16.08
C GLU A 29 -3.79 -7.32 -15.72
N ASN A 30 -3.44 -6.53 -14.70
CA ASN A 30 -2.06 -6.33 -14.25
C ASN A 30 -1.60 -7.35 -13.20
N ALA A 31 -2.47 -8.29 -12.79
CA ALA A 31 -2.09 -9.32 -11.84
C ALA A 31 -1.12 -10.33 -12.48
N PRO A 32 0.00 -10.66 -11.80
CA PRO A 32 0.88 -11.73 -12.25
C PRO A 32 0.16 -13.07 -12.38
N GLU A 33 0.59 -13.93 -13.30
CA GLU A 33 -0.07 -15.22 -13.56
C GLU A 33 -0.17 -16.12 -12.31
N PHE A 34 0.82 -16.07 -11.42
CA PHE A 34 0.76 -16.83 -10.18
C PHE A 34 -0.37 -16.32 -9.26
N ILE A 35 -0.67 -15.01 -9.26
CA ILE A 35 -1.79 -14.47 -8.48
C ILE A 35 -3.11 -15.00 -9.04
N LYS A 36 -3.30 -14.92 -10.37
CA LYS A 36 -4.50 -15.44 -11.03
C LYS A 36 -4.71 -16.94 -10.80
N LYS A 37 -3.62 -17.69 -10.68
CA LYS A 37 -3.65 -19.15 -10.47
C LYS A 37 -3.88 -19.55 -9.01
N TYR A 38 -3.30 -18.82 -8.05
CA TYR A 38 -3.23 -19.27 -6.65
C TYR A 38 -4.12 -18.49 -5.68
N LEU A 39 -4.56 -17.27 -6.02
CA LEU A 39 -5.47 -16.51 -5.17
C LEU A 39 -6.91 -16.64 -5.68
N SER A 40 -7.84 -16.87 -4.76
CA SER A 40 -9.28 -16.81 -5.04
C SER A 40 -9.85 -15.39 -4.90
N TRP A 41 -9.19 -14.54 -4.10
CA TRP A 41 -9.60 -13.17 -3.80
C TRP A 41 -8.35 -12.33 -3.56
N GLY A 42 -8.37 -11.06 -3.97
CA GLY A 42 -7.30 -10.11 -3.70
C GLY A 42 -7.62 -9.10 -2.60
N ALA A 43 -6.66 -8.22 -2.33
CA ALA A 43 -6.81 -7.20 -1.30
C ALA A 43 -7.85 -6.13 -1.68
N GLY A 44 -8.69 -5.78 -0.69
CA GLY A 44 -9.71 -4.75 -0.82
C GLY A 44 -9.17 -3.32 -0.69
N PRO A 45 -10.01 -2.30 -0.90
CA PRO A 45 -9.60 -0.88 -0.81
C PRO A 45 -9.06 -0.47 0.58
N ARG A 46 -9.41 -1.21 1.64
CA ARG A 46 -8.86 -1.00 2.99
C ARG A 46 -7.36 -1.26 3.06
N ALA A 47 -6.83 -2.16 2.25
CA ALA A 47 -5.39 -2.42 2.22
C ALA A 47 -4.61 -1.17 1.80
N SER A 48 -5.06 -0.46 0.77
CA SER A 48 -4.45 0.80 0.34
C SER A 48 -4.51 1.85 1.45
N GLN A 49 -5.64 1.96 2.15
CA GLN A 49 -5.79 2.90 3.26
C GLN A 49 -4.81 2.62 4.41
N TYR A 50 -4.62 1.35 4.77
CA TYR A 50 -3.69 0.96 5.84
C TYR A 50 -2.22 1.07 5.41
N LEU A 51 -1.89 0.78 4.15
CA LEU A 51 -0.55 1.03 3.60
C LEU A 51 -0.21 2.52 3.68
N ILE A 52 -1.12 3.41 3.25
CA ILE A 52 -0.90 4.85 3.35
C ILE A 52 -0.81 5.30 4.81
N LEU A 53 -1.72 4.87 5.69
CA LEU A 53 -1.72 5.28 7.09
C LEU A 53 -0.45 4.83 7.82
N GLY A 54 -0.03 3.59 7.59
CA GLY A 54 1.22 3.06 8.12
C GLY A 54 2.43 3.79 7.53
N GLY A 55 2.43 4.07 6.22
CA GLY A 55 3.52 4.77 5.56
C GLY A 55 3.72 6.19 6.10
N LYS A 56 2.62 6.90 6.39
CA LYS A 56 2.65 8.19 7.09
C LYS A 56 3.25 8.07 8.50
N ALA A 57 2.89 7.03 9.24
CA ALA A 57 3.43 6.81 10.58
C ALA A 57 4.93 6.48 10.54
N ARG A 58 5.35 5.66 9.58
CA ARG A 58 6.75 5.29 9.36
C ARG A 58 7.60 6.49 8.98
N ALA A 59 7.16 7.27 7.99
CA ALA A 59 7.86 8.48 7.57
C ALA A 59 8.12 9.42 8.76
N LEU A 60 7.10 9.68 9.58
CA LEU A 60 7.26 10.51 10.79
C LEU A 60 8.20 9.89 11.82
N SER A 61 8.13 8.57 12.02
CA SER A 61 9.02 7.87 12.96
C SER A 61 10.49 7.95 12.54
N GLU A 62 10.75 8.15 11.25
CA GLU A 62 12.08 8.35 10.67
C GLU A 62 12.43 9.84 10.51
N GLY A 63 11.62 10.76 11.04
CA GLY A 63 11.86 12.21 10.96
C GLY A 63 11.60 12.82 9.57
N ARG A 64 11.00 12.06 8.66
CA ARG A 64 10.62 12.51 7.31
C ARG A 64 9.19 13.05 7.32
N PHE A 65 8.95 14.11 6.55
CA PHE A 65 7.64 14.80 6.46
C PHE A 65 6.87 14.45 5.18
N ASN A 66 7.28 13.44 4.43
CA ASN A 66 6.59 12.95 3.25
C ASN A 66 6.71 11.43 3.17
N VAL A 67 5.67 10.79 2.63
CA VAL A 67 5.66 9.34 2.39
C VAL A 67 6.41 9.04 1.09
N THR A 68 7.16 7.95 1.09
CA THR A 68 7.91 7.43 -0.06
C THR A 68 7.41 6.04 -0.45
N ILE A 69 7.85 5.52 -1.59
CA ILE A 69 7.54 4.14 -2.01
C ILE A 69 8.13 3.13 -1.02
N ASP A 70 9.34 3.38 -0.50
CA ASP A 70 10.00 2.50 0.48
C ASP A 70 9.14 2.29 1.74
N ASP A 71 8.39 3.32 2.15
CA ASP A 71 7.45 3.22 3.26
C ASP A 71 6.32 2.22 2.97
N ILE A 72 5.84 2.19 1.74
CA ILE A 72 4.77 1.28 1.28
C ILE A 72 5.32 -0.14 1.16
N ASP A 73 6.50 -0.30 0.55
CA ASP A 73 7.13 -1.61 0.35
C ASP A 73 7.43 -2.29 1.68
N ALA A 74 7.93 -1.53 2.65
CA ALA A 74 8.24 -2.08 3.96
C ALA A 74 6.98 -2.44 4.77
N LEU A 75 5.79 -1.97 4.36
CA LEU A 75 4.50 -2.32 4.96
C LEU A 75 3.69 -3.30 4.11
N ALA A 76 4.12 -3.62 2.90
CA ALA A 76 3.41 -4.49 1.97
C ALA A 76 3.13 -5.86 2.59
N VAL A 77 4.14 -6.51 3.15
CA VAL A 77 3.98 -7.84 3.79
C VAL A 77 3.04 -7.81 4.99
N PRO A 78 3.25 -6.97 6.04
CA PRO A 78 2.36 -6.99 7.20
C PRO A 78 0.91 -6.61 6.87
N VAL A 79 0.68 -5.76 5.86
CA VAL A 79 -0.68 -5.33 5.48
C VAL A 79 -1.36 -6.29 4.49
N LEU A 80 -0.63 -6.94 3.57
CA LEU A 80 -1.22 -7.75 2.50
C LEU A 80 -1.19 -9.27 2.77
N ARG A 81 -0.57 -9.72 3.85
CA ARG A 81 -0.46 -11.16 4.19
C ARG A 81 -1.76 -11.84 4.66
N HIS A 82 -2.84 -11.09 4.81
CA HIS A 82 -4.14 -11.53 5.35
C HIS A 82 -5.26 -11.15 4.39
#